data_AF-A0A0Q0W6T4-F1
#
_entry.id   AF-A0A0Q0W6T4-F1
#
_cell.length_a   1.000
_cell.length_b   1.000
_cell.length_c   1.000
_cell.angle_alpha   90.00
_cell.angle_beta   90.00
_cell.angle_gamma   90.00
#
_symmetry.space_group_name_H-M   'P 1'
#
loop_
_entity.id
_entity.type
_entity.pdbx_description
1 polymer ?
#
loop_
_entity_poly.entity_id
_entity_poly.type
_entity_poly.pdbx_seq_one_letter_code
_entity_poly.pdbx_strand_id
1 'polypeptide(L)'
;MISETIYSDSLVTITRDSILFKRYSIFEQDRLVFFSDIGKIIVKKSSLWHGKFRFHATGDFHTWFARDFKRYKRDKIFVAFIRHKW
;
A
#
# COMPACT_ATOMS: atom_id res chain seq x y z
N MET A 1 9.50 -19.28 10.08
CA MET A 1 8.58 -18.86 11.16
C MET A 1 7.32 -18.31 10.50
N ILE A 2 6.15 -18.90 10.78
CA ILE A 2 4.89 -18.43 10.22
C ILE A 2 4.54 -17.15 10.98
N SER A 3 4.80 -15.97 10.40
CA SER A 3 4.32 -14.73 11.00
C SER A 3 2.79 -14.77 10.94
N GLU A 4 2.15 -14.75 12.10
CA GLU A 4 0.70 -14.82 12.23
C GLU A 4 0.06 -13.75 11.33
N THR A 5 -0.80 -14.21 10.42
CA THR A 5 -1.49 -13.33 9.48
C THR A 5 -2.65 -12.66 10.20
N ILE A 6 -2.58 -11.35 10.34
CA ILE A 6 -3.61 -10.54 10.99
C ILE A 6 -4.76 -10.26 10.02
N TYR A 7 -4.42 -10.05 8.74
CA TYR A 7 -5.39 -9.71 7.71
C TYR A 7 -4.89 -10.14 6.33
N SER A 8 -5.79 -10.54 5.44
CA SER A 8 -5.46 -10.87 4.06
C SER A 8 -6.66 -10.65 3.16
N ASP A 9 -6.47 -9.95 2.04
CA ASP A 9 -7.45 -9.80 0.98
C ASP A 9 -6.80 -9.95 -0.40
N SER A 10 -7.49 -9.54 -1.47
CA SER A 10 -6.95 -9.60 -2.84
C SER A 10 -5.82 -8.61 -3.12
N LEU A 11 -5.58 -7.62 -2.26
CA LEU A 11 -4.64 -6.53 -2.46
C LEU A 11 -3.43 -6.64 -1.53
N VAL A 12 -3.63 -7.05 -0.27
CA VAL A 12 -2.58 -7.11 0.74
C VAL A 12 -2.71 -8.31 1.66
N THR A 13 -1.58 -8.73 2.24
CA THR A 13 -1.53 -9.55 3.45
C THR A 13 -0.80 -8.74 4.51
N ILE A 14 -1.36 -8.65 5.71
CA ILE A 14 -0.77 -7.95 6.85
C ILE A 14 -0.43 -9.01 7.90
N THR A 15 0.82 -8.98 8.36
CA THR A 15 1.32 -9.80 9.45
C THR A 15 1.72 -8.89 10.61
N ARG A 16 2.24 -9.48 11.69
CA ARG A 16 2.68 -8.72 12.87
C ARG A 16 3.69 -7.61 12.57
N ASP A 17 4.56 -7.84 11.57
CA ASP A 17 5.74 -7.01 11.35
C ASP A 17 5.82 -6.43 9.93
N SER A 18 4.87 -6.79 9.05
CA SER A 18 4.97 -6.45 7.64
C SER A 18 3.63 -6.38 6.91
N ILE A 19 3.66 -5.70 5.76
CA ILE A 19 2.61 -5.71 4.74
C ILE A 19 3.19 -6.30 3.46
N LEU A 20 2.60 -7.39 2.98
CA LEU A 20 2.80 -7.89 1.63
C LEU A 20 1.76 -7.25 0.71
N PHE A 21 2.20 -6.42 -0.22
CA PHE A 21 1.37 -5.92 -1.31
C PHE A 21 1.37 -6.96 -2.43
N LYS A 22 0.19 -7.50 -2.74
CA LYS A 22 0.02 -8.51 -3.78
C LYS A 22 0.01 -7.84 -5.16
N ARG A 23 0.67 -8.48 -6.14
CA ARG A 23 0.73 -8.03 -7.54
C ARG A 23 1.12 -6.55 -7.66
N TYR A 24 2.10 -6.15 -6.86
CA TYR A 24 2.46 -4.75 -6.68
C TYR A 24 3.19 -4.15 -7.88
N SER A 25 4.06 -4.91 -8.54
CA SER A 25 4.80 -4.40 -9.71
C SER A 25 4.00 -4.49 -11.01
N ILE A 26 4.50 -3.83 -12.06
CA ILE A 26 3.97 -3.94 -13.43
C ILE A 26 3.97 -5.40 -13.90
N PHE A 27 4.96 -6.20 -13.46
CA PHE A 27 5.11 -7.63 -13.73
C PHE A 27 4.39 -8.53 -12.69
N GLU A 28 3.42 -7.99 -11.97
CA GLU A 28 2.63 -8.70 -10.95
C GLU A 28 3.45 -9.33 -9.81
N GLN A 29 4.69 -8.91 -9.63
CA GLN A 29 5.47 -9.35 -8.47
C GLN A 29 4.93 -8.72 -7.18
N ASP A 30 4.82 -9.54 -6.15
CA ASP A 30 4.49 -9.10 -4.80
C ASP A 30 5.60 -8.23 -4.22
N ARG A 31 5.24 -7.34 -3.30
CA ARG A 31 6.21 -6.54 -2.56
C ARG A 31 5.97 -6.65 -1.06
N LEU A 32 6.96 -7.17 -0.35
CA LEU A 32 7.01 -7.12 1.11
C LEU A 32 7.56 -5.78 1.59
N VAL A 33 6.90 -5.19 2.59
CA VAL A 33 7.32 -3.96 3.26
C VAL A 33 7.25 -4.21 4.77
N PHE A 34 8.37 -4.03 5.47
CA PHE A 34 8.40 -4.14 6.93
C PHE A 34 7.89 -2.87 7.59
N PHE A 35 7.24 -3.00 8.75
CA PHE A 35 6.77 -1.84 9.52
C PHE A 35 7.92 -0.94 10.00
N SER A 36 9.12 -1.50 10.21
CA SER A 36 10.34 -0.74 10.48
C SER A 36 10.66 0.30 9.41
N ASP A 37 10.30 0.00 8.16
CA ASP A 37 10.58 0.85 7.01
C ASP A 37 9.50 1.91 6.81
N ILE A 38 8.35 1.76 7.46
CA ILE A 38 7.24 2.71 7.41
C ILE A 38 7.49 3.83 8.42
N GLY A 39 7.54 5.07 7.93
CA GLY A 39 7.64 6.27 8.76
C GLY A 39 6.30 6.64 9.36
N LYS A 40 5.26 6.69 8.51
CA LYS A 40 3.89 7.01 8.91
C LYS A 40 2.88 6.45 7.91
N ILE A 41 1.65 6.24 8.38
CA ILE A 41 0.50 5.95 7.53
C ILE A 41 -0.50 7.08 7.74
N ILE A 42 -0.97 7.67 6.65
CA ILE A 42 -2.05 8.66 6.70
C ILE A 42 -3.28 8.12 5.98
N VAL A 43 -4.44 8.53 6.47
CA VAL A 43 -5.73 8.26 5.84
C VAL A 43 -6.20 9.52 5.16
N LYS A 44 -6.47 9.44 3.85
CA LYS A 44 -7.05 10.55 3.08
C LYS A 44 -8.48 10.18 2.66
N LYS A 45 -9.36 11.18 2.62
CA LYS A 45 -10.67 11.05 1.97
C LYS A 45 -10.46 10.83 0.48
N SER A 46 -11.17 9.86 -0.10
CA SER A 46 -11.12 9.59 -1.53
C SER A 46 -11.65 10.79 -2.32
N SER A 47 -10.76 11.47 -3.02
CA SER A 47 -11.06 12.58 -3.92
C SER A 47 -10.10 12.53 -5.11
N LEU A 48 -10.42 13.23 -6.19
CA LEU A 48 -9.54 13.35 -7.36
C LEU A 48 -8.12 13.74 -6.94
N TRP A 49 -8.01 14.77 -6.11
CA TRP A 49 -6.74 15.31 -5.58
C TRP A 49 -6.01 14.36 -4.63
N HIS A 50 -6.72 13.50 -3.90
CA HIS A 50 -6.12 12.54 -2.97
C HIS A 50 -5.83 11.17 -3.60
N GLY A 51 -5.88 11.08 -4.93
CA GLY A 51 -5.46 9.89 -5.66
C GLY A 51 -6.56 8.85 -5.85
N LYS A 52 -7.83 9.28 -5.91
CA LYS A 52 -8.98 8.41 -6.26
C LYS A 52 -8.74 7.58 -7.53
N PHE A 53 -8.05 8.17 -8.52
CA PHE A 53 -7.66 7.52 -9.77
C PHE A 53 -6.15 7.35 -9.94
N ARG A 54 -5.35 7.53 -8.86
CA ARG A 54 -3.91 7.32 -8.98
C ARG A 54 -3.61 5.85 -9.19
N PHE A 55 -2.92 5.57 -10.30
CA PHE A 55 -2.28 4.29 -10.50
C PHE A 55 -1.19 4.08 -9.43
N HIS A 56 -1.01 2.85 -8.99
CA HIS A 56 0.16 2.47 -8.21
C HIS A 56 1.44 2.89 -8.94
N ALA A 57 2.47 3.25 -8.18
CA ALA A 57 3.74 3.79 -8.69
C ALA A 57 3.70 5.18 -9.38
N THR A 58 2.54 5.89 -9.42
CA THR A 58 2.46 7.27 -9.97
C THR A 58 2.41 8.37 -8.89
N GLY A 59 2.96 8.08 -7.71
CA GLY A 59 3.08 9.02 -6.58
C GLY A 59 4.41 9.78 -6.54
N ASP A 60 4.58 10.61 -5.52
CA ASP A 60 5.92 11.02 -5.08
C ASP A 60 6.69 9.76 -4.68
N PHE A 61 8.00 9.72 -4.97
CA PHE A 61 8.85 8.53 -4.75
C PHE A 61 8.78 7.97 -3.31
N HIS A 62 8.26 8.73 -2.36
CA HIS A 62 8.16 8.40 -0.94
C HIS A 62 6.87 7.68 -0.51
N THR A 63 5.82 7.66 -1.32
CA THR A 63 4.52 7.08 -0.91
C THR A 63 4.25 5.69 -1.50
N TRP A 64 3.57 4.86 -0.70
CA TRP A 64 3.21 3.48 -1.01
C TRP A 64 1.73 3.23 -0.75
N PHE A 65 1.11 2.49 -1.67
CA PHE A 65 -0.26 2.02 -1.56
C PHE A 65 -0.48 0.84 -2.50
N ALA A 66 -1.42 -0.05 -2.16
CA ALA A 66 -1.72 -1.22 -2.99
C ALA A 66 -2.19 -0.85 -4.39
N ARG A 67 -1.93 -1.75 -5.35
CA ARG A 67 -2.47 -1.68 -6.72
C ARG A 67 -3.98 -2.00 -6.70
N ASP A 68 -4.77 -1.03 -6.25
CA ASP A 68 -6.22 -1.14 -6.15
C ASP A 68 -6.91 -0.53 -7.39
N PHE A 69 -7.30 -1.37 -8.36
CA PHE A 69 -8.08 -0.92 -9.52
C PHE A 69 -9.51 -0.46 -9.17
N LYS A 70 -10.02 -0.86 -8.00
CA LYS A 70 -11.32 -0.43 -7.48
C LYS A 70 -11.18 0.73 -6.50
N ARG A 71 -10.01 1.37 -6.42
CA ARG A 71 -9.73 2.50 -5.51
C ARG A 71 -10.73 3.64 -5.63
N TYR A 72 -11.23 3.88 -6.83
CA TYR A 72 -12.25 4.91 -7.09
C TYR A 72 -13.57 4.66 -6.36
N LYS A 73 -13.85 3.42 -5.94
CA LYS A 73 -15.02 3.03 -5.15
C LYS A 73 -14.79 3.12 -3.63
N ARG A 74 -13.56 3.37 -3.18
CA ARG A 74 -13.24 3.46 -1.76
C ARG A 74 -13.55 4.86 -1.25
N ASP A 75 -14.07 4.97 -0.02
CA ASP A 75 -14.29 6.26 0.65
C ASP A 75 -13.02 6.81 1.30
N LYS A 76 -12.12 5.91 1.71
CA LYS A 76 -10.87 6.20 2.39
C LYS A 76 -9.70 5.55 1.67
N ILE A 77 -8.59 6.27 1.62
CA ILE A 77 -7.34 5.83 1.00
C ILE A 77 -6.24 5.87 2.05
N PHE A 78 -5.57 4.74 2.24
CA PHE A 78 -4.40 4.63 3.10
C PHE A 78 -3.14 4.87 2.26
N VAL A 79 -2.24 5.69 2.79
CA VAL A 79 -0.96 6.01 2.15
C VAL A 79 0.14 5.84 3.18
N ALA A 80 1.05 4.91 2.92
CA ALA A 80 2.25 4.70 3.73
C ALA A 80 3.40 5.56 3.18
N PHE A 81 4.16 6.17 4.08
CA PHE A 81 5.40 6.90 3.76
C PHE A 81 6.57 6.04 4.21
N ILE A 82 7.50 5.74 3.32
CA ILE A 82 8.66 4.89 3.61
C ILE A 82 9.87 5.75 3.94
N ARG A 83 10.58 5.38 5.01
CA ARG A 83 11.68 6.18 5.59
C ARG A 83 12.90 6.30 4.68
N HIS A 84 13.19 5.25 3.90
CA HIS A 84 14.47 5.12 3.17
C HIS A 84 14.28 4.83 1.67
N LYS A 85 13.19 5.32 1.07
CA LYS A 85 12.99 5.12 -0.37
C LYS A 85 13.70 6.21 -1.15
N TRP A 86 14.71 5.79 -1.92
CA TRP A 86 15.34 6.57 -2.98
C TRP A 86 14.58 6.35 -4.29
#